data_AF-A0A423FB77-F1
#
_entry.id   AF-A0A423FB77-F1
#
_cell.length_a   1.000
_cell.length_b   1.000
_cell.length_c   1.000
_cell.angle_alpha   90.00
_cell.angle_beta   90.00
_cell.angle_gamma   90.00
#
_symmetry.space_group_name_H-M   'P 1'
#
loop_
_entity.id
_entity.type
_entity.pdbx_description
1 polymer ?
#
loop_
_entity_poly.entity_id
_entity_poly.type
_entity_poly.pdbx_seq_one_letter_code
_entity_poly.pdbx_strand_id
1 'polypeptide(L)'
;MEKVDDLTREKLREWQMRRLEIKDRIQSHPEQTLELSRVLDLMDDEHAEILSQAEMIRVGEVAPAAEPAPSALNGAYTLQLNVAAQSAEDLRRLFDMAVFELQQQINAASAAGRHPGGMSGSLGEYRFELGIQVEPGEA
;
A
#
# COMPACT_ATOMS: atom_id res chain seq x y z
N MET A 1 -18.34 -0.91 3.12
CA MET A 1 -17.51 0.31 2.91
C MET A 1 -16.32 0.07 1.98
N GLU A 2 -15.89 -1.17 1.70
CA GLU A 2 -14.70 -1.47 0.85
C GLU A 2 -14.67 -0.86 -0.56
N LYS A 3 -15.83 -0.68 -1.22
CA LYS A 3 -15.88 -0.18 -2.61
C LYS A 3 -15.30 1.22 -2.82
N VAL A 4 -15.26 2.06 -1.77
CA VAL A 4 -14.74 3.43 -1.87
C VAL A 4 -13.21 3.44 -1.77
N ASP A 5 -12.63 2.58 -0.93
CA ASP A 5 -11.18 2.33 -0.89
C ASP A 5 -10.68 1.67 -2.18
N ASP A 6 -11.46 0.76 -2.78
CA ASP A 6 -11.14 0.19 -4.10
C ASP A 6 -11.08 1.27 -5.18
N LEU A 7 -12.03 2.22 -5.19
CA LEU A 7 -12.04 3.33 -6.16
C LEU A 7 -10.84 4.27 -5.98
N THR A 8 -10.47 4.57 -4.74
CA THR A 8 -9.29 5.41 -4.43
C THR A 8 -7.99 4.69 -4.83
N ARG A 9 -7.91 3.37 -4.60
CA ARG A 9 -6.79 2.53 -5.03
C ARG A 9 -6.69 2.41 -6.55
N GLU A 10 -7.82 2.32 -7.23
CA GLU A 10 -7.89 2.31 -8.70
C GLU A 10 -7.40 3.65 -9.26
N LYS A 11 -7.90 4.78 -8.75
CA LYS A 11 -7.42 6.12 -9.14
C LYS A 11 -5.93 6.33 -8.91
N LEU A 12 -5.39 5.79 -7.82
CA LEU A 12 -3.95 5.84 -7.54
C LEU A 12 -3.14 5.04 -8.57
N ARG A 13 -3.62 3.87 -8.98
CA ARG A 13 -2.98 3.05 -10.03
C ARG A 13 -3.05 3.72 -11.40
N GLU A 14 -4.19 4.29 -11.75
CA GLU A 14 -4.36 5.04 -13.00
C GLU A 14 -3.43 6.25 -13.05
N TRP A 15 -3.29 6.97 -11.93
CA TRP A 15 -2.35 8.07 -11.79
C TRP A 15 -0.89 7.62 -11.97
N GLN A 16 -0.50 6.52 -11.33
CA GLN A 16 0.85 5.94 -11.48
C GLN A 16 1.15 5.55 -12.93
N MET A 17 0.17 4.99 -13.65
CA MET A 17 0.33 4.59 -15.04
C MET A 17 0.50 5.81 -15.95
N ARG A 18 -0.36 6.82 -15.80
CA ARG A 18 -0.27 8.10 -16.54
C ARG A 18 1.06 8.81 -16.33
N ARG A 19 1.58 8.78 -15.10
CA ARG A 19 2.88 9.37 -14.75
C ARG A 19 4.03 8.66 -15.48
N LEU A 20 3.94 7.34 -15.60
CA LEU A 20 4.91 6.54 -16.34
C LEU A 20 4.90 6.89 -17.84
N GLU A 21 3.71 7.00 -18.44
CA GLU A 21 3.53 7.36 -19.85
C GLU A 21 4.04 8.78 -20.16
N ILE A 22 3.83 9.73 -19.25
CA ILE A 22 4.34 11.10 -19.42
C ILE A 22 5.86 11.13 -19.30
N LYS A 23 6.46 10.37 -18.37
CA LYS A 23 7.92 10.24 -18.29
C LYS A 23 8.52 9.58 -19.53
N ASP A 24 7.83 8.58 -20.09
CA ASP A 24 8.22 7.94 -21.35
C ASP A 24 8.14 8.92 -22.53
N ARG A 25 7.08 9.75 -22.60
CA ARG A 25 6.97 10.81 -23.61
C ARG A 25 8.03 11.89 -23.47
N ILE A 26 8.45 12.25 -22.25
CA ILE A 26 9.58 13.18 -22.04
C ILE A 26 10.88 12.59 -22.59
N GLN A 27 11.11 11.30 -22.37
CA GLN A 27 12.27 10.60 -22.90
C GLN A 27 12.25 10.51 -24.43
N SER A 28 11.07 10.31 -25.01
CA SER A 28 10.87 10.19 -26.46
C SER A 28 10.83 11.55 -27.19
N HIS A 29 10.37 12.60 -26.52
CA HIS A 29 10.22 13.95 -27.08
C HIS A 29 10.80 15.02 -26.15
N PRO A 30 12.14 15.15 -26.10
CA PRO A 30 12.82 16.10 -25.23
C PRO A 30 12.46 17.57 -25.55
N GLU A 31 12.01 17.85 -26.77
CA GLU A 31 11.48 19.15 -27.21
C GLU A 31 10.19 19.58 -26.48
N GLN A 32 9.41 18.64 -25.95
CA GLN A 32 8.20 18.90 -25.17
C GLN A 32 8.42 18.76 -23.65
N THR A 33 9.67 18.58 -23.20
CA THR A 33 10.02 18.35 -21.79
C THR A 33 9.45 19.41 -20.85
N LEU A 34 9.50 20.68 -21.22
CA LEU A 34 9.01 21.79 -20.39
C LEU A 34 7.48 21.76 -20.21
N GLU A 35 6.74 21.38 -21.25
CA GLU A 35 5.28 21.27 -21.18
C GLU A 35 4.87 20.00 -20.41
N LEU A 36 5.54 18.87 -20.69
CA LEU A 36 5.30 17.60 -20.00
C LEU A 36 5.72 17.65 -18.52
N SER A 37 6.74 18.43 -18.17
CA SER A 37 7.11 18.69 -16.76
C SER A 37 6.01 19.44 -16.02
N ARG A 38 5.36 20.45 -16.63
CA ARG A 38 4.22 21.14 -16.01
C ARG A 38 3.02 20.22 -15.81
N VAL A 39 2.83 19.26 -16.72
CA VAL A 39 1.80 18.23 -16.55
C VAL A 39 2.15 17.30 -15.37
N LEU A 40 3.42 16.97 -15.15
CA LEU A 40 3.84 16.22 -13.97
C LEU A 40 3.61 17.00 -12.67
N ASP A 41 3.94 18.29 -12.63
CA ASP A 41 3.67 19.14 -11.45
C ASP A 41 2.17 19.17 -11.12
N LEU A 42 1.30 19.37 -12.12
CA LEU A 42 -0.15 19.31 -11.94
C LEU A 42 -0.62 17.94 -11.47
N MET A 43 0.00 16.87 -11.96
CA MET A 43 -0.30 15.51 -11.50
C MET A 43 0.10 15.31 -10.04
N ASP A 44 1.18 15.92 -9.55
CA ASP A 44 1.56 15.85 -8.14
C ASP A 44 0.52 16.54 -7.23
N ASP A 45 -0.10 17.64 -7.69
CA ASP A 45 -1.27 18.24 -7.01
C ASP A 45 -2.50 17.29 -7.02
N GLU A 46 -2.82 16.67 -8.16
CA GLU A 46 -3.92 15.68 -8.24
C GLU A 46 -3.70 14.48 -7.30
N HIS A 47 -2.44 14.05 -7.12
CA HIS A 47 -2.08 13.00 -6.17
C HIS A 47 -2.32 13.42 -4.72
N ALA A 48 -1.95 14.65 -4.37
CA ALA A 48 -2.22 15.22 -3.06
C ALA A 48 -3.74 15.28 -2.79
N GLU A 49 -4.56 15.63 -3.79
CA GLU A 49 -6.02 15.63 -3.68
C GLU A 49 -6.62 14.22 -3.54
N ILE A 50 -6.09 13.22 -4.24
CA ILE A 50 -6.54 11.82 -4.11
C ILE A 50 -6.26 11.31 -2.69
N LEU A 51 -5.07 11.61 -2.13
CA LEU A 51 -4.71 11.24 -0.76
C LEU A 51 -5.51 12.01 0.29
N SER A 52 -5.73 13.31 0.09
CA SER A 52 -6.55 14.15 0.97
C SER A 52 -8.00 13.68 1.02
N GLN A 53 -8.59 13.31 -0.13
CA GLN A 53 -9.92 12.70 -0.17
C GLN A 53 -9.97 11.35 0.54
N ALA A 54 -8.95 10.52 0.38
CA ALA A 54 -8.85 9.24 1.10
C ALA A 54 -8.79 9.45 2.63
N GLU A 55 -8.08 10.48 3.08
CA GLU A 55 -7.95 10.85 4.49
C GLU A 55 -9.24 11.48 5.05
N MET A 56 -9.88 12.38 4.30
CA MET A 56 -11.17 12.98 4.68
C MET A 56 -12.29 11.94 4.81
N ILE A 57 -12.33 10.92 3.93
CA ILE A 57 -13.30 9.83 4.02
C ILE A 57 -13.08 9.00 5.29
N ARG A 58 -11.82 8.81 5.72
CA ARG A 58 -11.50 8.16 7.00
C ARG A 58 -11.87 9.01 8.22
N VAL A 59 -11.73 10.34 8.14
CA VAL A 59 -12.01 11.27 9.25
C VAL A 59 -13.51 11.58 9.39
N GLY A 60 -14.27 11.63 8.29
CA GLY A 60 -15.71 11.92 8.31
C GLY A 60 -16.59 10.84 8.93
N GLU A 61 -16.07 9.63 9.14
CA GLU A 61 -16.78 8.50 9.75
C GLU A 61 -16.72 8.51 11.29
N VAL A 62 -15.94 9.41 11.90
CA VAL A 62 -15.71 9.41 13.35
C VAL A 62 -16.02 10.78 13.99
N ALA A 63 -17.26 10.95 14.46
CA ALA A 63 -17.54 11.61 15.75
C ALA A 63 -19.00 11.33 16.21
N PRO A 64 -19.29 11.20 17.53
CA PRO A 64 -18.42 11.51 18.67
C PRO A 64 -18.33 10.37 19.72
N ALA A 65 -17.12 9.99 20.09
CA ALA A 65 -16.75 9.64 21.46
C ALA A 65 -15.23 9.72 21.56
N ALA A 66 -14.76 10.38 22.61
CA ALA A 66 -13.36 10.48 22.91
C ALA A 66 -12.79 9.09 23.20
N GLU A 67 -12.07 8.53 22.23
CA GLU A 67 -11.10 7.47 22.44
C GLU A 67 -9.80 7.94 21.76
N PRO A 68 -8.64 7.80 22.43
CA PRO A 68 -7.38 8.25 21.86
C PRO A 68 -7.19 7.53 20.52
N ALA A 69 -7.06 8.32 19.45
CA ALA A 69 -6.67 7.81 18.14
C ALA A 69 -5.51 6.82 18.32
N PRO A 70 -5.55 5.62 17.70
CA PRO A 70 -4.37 4.78 17.69
C PRO A 70 -3.31 5.63 17.01
N SER A 71 -2.34 6.08 17.81
CA SER A 71 -1.22 6.85 17.32
C SER A 71 -0.72 6.13 16.08
N ALA A 72 -0.70 6.82 14.94
CA ALA A 72 -0.06 6.30 13.74
C ALA A 72 1.30 5.77 14.21
N LEU A 73 1.47 4.46 14.15
CA LEU A 73 2.66 3.80 14.67
C LEU A 73 3.80 4.23 13.72
N ASN A 74 4.41 5.38 14.05
CA ASN A 74 5.70 5.80 13.53
C ASN A 74 6.69 4.75 14.02
N GLY A 75 6.92 3.78 13.15
CA GLY A 75 7.58 2.56 13.49
C GLY A 75 8.25 1.96 12.28
N ALA A 76 9.31 1.18 12.53
CA ALA A 76 9.95 0.43 11.47
C ALA A 76 9.12 -0.83 11.18
N TYR A 77 8.63 -0.94 9.94
CA TYR A 77 7.95 -2.13 9.43
C TYR A 77 8.97 -2.99 8.70
N THR A 78 9.17 -4.22 9.17
CA THR A 78 10.02 -5.20 8.50
C THR A 78 9.17 -6.39 8.09
N LEU A 79 9.23 -6.77 6.80
CA LEU A 79 8.54 -7.93 6.26
C LEU A 79 9.55 -8.92 5.69
N GLN A 80 9.43 -10.18 6.10
CA GLN A 80 10.08 -11.30 5.42
C GLN A 80 9.01 -12.23 4.88
N LEU A 81 9.03 -12.51 3.59
CA LEU A 81 8.13 -13.46 2.93
C LEU A 81 8.96 -14.49 2.17
N ASN A 82 8.77 -15.77 2.49
CA ASN A 82 9.36 -16.90 1.80
C ASN A 82 8.22 -17.70 1.15
N VAL A 83 8.36 -17.97 -0.14
CA VAL A 83 7.39 -18.75 -0.91
C VAL A 83 8.14 -19.85 -1.64
N ALA A 84 7.69 -21.09 -1.47
CA ALA A 84 8.22 -22.26 -2.16
C ALA A 84 7.08 -22.96 -2.91
N ALA A 85 7.26 -23.13 -4.22
CA ALA A 85 6.29 -23.77 -5.09
C ALA A 85 6.99 -24.67 -6.11
N GLN A 86 6.25 -25.63 -6.66
CA GLN A 86 6.75 -26.59 -7.65
C GLN A 86 6.64 -26.08 -9.09
N SER A 87 5.95 -24.95 -9.30
CA SER A 87 5.73 -24.34 -10.61
C SER A 87 5.54 -22.83 -10.49
N ALA A 88 5.85 -22.10 -11.57
CA ALA A 88 5.73 -20.63 -11.58
C ALA A 88 4.27 -20.16 -11.43
N GLU A 89 3.30 -20.91 -11.97
CA GLU A 89 1.87 -20.62 -11.76
C GLU A 89 1.47 -20.77 -10.28
N ASP A 90 1.92 -21.84 -9.63
CA ASP A 90 1.64 -22.07 -8.22
C ASP A 90 2.33 -21.04 -7.33
N LEU A 91 3.57 -20.64 -7.68
CA LEU A 91 4.28 -19.57 -7.00
C LEU A 91 3.51 -18.25 -7.06
N ARG A 92 2.94 -17.91 -8.23
CA ARG A 92 2.13 -16.70 -8.38
C ARG A 92 0.86 -16.75 -7.54
N ARG A 93 0.14 -17.88 -7.54
CA ARG A 93 -1.06 -18.06 -6.72
C ARG A 93 -0.76 -17.96 -5.22
N LEU A 94 0.30 -18.63 -4.76
CA LEU A 94 0.73 -18.57 -3.37
C LEU A 94 1.17 -17.16 -2.97
N PHE A 95 1.80 -16.42 -3.88
CA PHE A 95 2.18 -15.03 -3.65
C PHE A 95 0.95 -14.11 -3.54
N ASP A 96 -0.01 -14.21 -4.44
CA ASP A 96 -1.27 -13.47 -4.37
C ASP A 96 -2.02 -13.76 -3.05
N MET A 97 -2.07 -15.03 -2.64
CA MET A 97 -2.65 -15.42 -1.35
C MET A 97 -1.88 -14.85 -0.16
N ALA A 98 -0.56 -14.96 -0.17
CA ALA A 98 0.29 -14.44 0.90
C ALA A 98 0.16 -12.93 1.06
N VAL A 99 0.07 -12.18 -0.04
CA VAL A 99 -0.14 -10.73 -0.03
C VAL A 99 -1.52 -10.38 0.50
N PHE A 100 -2.56 -11.12 0.11
CA PHE A 100 -3.91 -10.90 0.62
C PHE A 100 -3.99 -11.10 2.14
N GLU A 101 -3.42 -12.19 2.66
CA GLU A 101 -3.38 -12.46 4.10
C GLU A 101 -2.50 -11.47 4.87
N LEU A 102 -1.35 -11.10 4.30
CA LEU A 102 -0.49 -10.07 4.89
C LEU A 102 -1.24 -8.74 5.00
N GLN A 103 -2.01 -8.35 3.99
CA GLN A 103 -2.75 -7.10 4.00
C GLN A 103 -3.87 -7.11 5.05
N GLN A 104 -4.56 -8.23 5.22
CA GLN A 104 -5.49 -8.44 6.34
C GLN A 104 -4.78 -8.29 7.68
N GLN A 105 -3.59 -8.88 7.82
CA GLN A 105 -2.83 -8.84 9.06
C GLN A 105 -2.28 -7.44 9.39
N ILE A 106 -1.82 -6.68 8.38
CA ILE A 106 -1.42 -5.28 8.54
C ILE A 106 -2.61 -4.42 9.00
N ASN A 107 -3.79 -4.63 8.40
CA ASN A 107 -5.00 -3.90 8.78
C ASN A 107 -5.51 -4.27 10.17
N ALA A 108 -5.30 -5.52 10.60
CA ALA A 108 -5.69 -6.01 11.92
C ALA A 108 -4.63 -5.72 13.00
N ALA A 109 -3.37 -5.52 12.63
CA ALA A 109 -2.26 -5.32 13.57
C ALA A 109 -2.34 -3.92 14.18
N SER A 110 -2.92 -3.83 15.38
CA SER A 110 -2.98 -2.61 16.19
C SER A 110 -1.82 -2.45 17.17
N ALA A 111 -0.95 -3.46 17.30
CA ALA A 111 0.09 -3.52 18.31
C ALA A 111 1.48 -3.86 17.75
N ALA A 112 2.49 -3.25 18.36
CA ALA A 112 3.90 -3.58 18.18
C ALA A 112 4.13 -5.07 18.43
N GLY A 113 4.89 -5.72 17.58
CA GLY A 113 5.15 -7.14 17.73
C GLY A 113 5.54 -7.82 16.43
N ARG A 114 5.78 -9.13 16.56
CA ARG A 114 6.09 -10.01 15.46
C ARG A 114 4.86 -10.86 15.17
N HIS A 115 4.33 -10.71 13.97
CA HIS A 115 3.14 -11.42 13.51
C HIS A 115 3.59 -12.46 12.48
N PRO A 116 3.82 -13.72 12.89
CA PRO A 116 4.09 -14.79 11.96
C PRO A 116 2.79 -15.23 11.28
N GLY A 117 2.87 -15.50 10.00
CA GLY A 117 1.79 -16.09 9.21
C GLY A 117 2.35 -17.05 8.18
N GLY A 118 1.49 -17.93 7.68
CA GLY A 118 1.93 -18.86 6.66
C GLY A 118 0.92 -19.97 6.45
N MET A 119 0.99 -20.55 5.26
CA MET A 119 0.17 -21.66 4.85
C MET A 119 1.05 -22.70 4.18
N SER A 120 0.82 -23.97 4.51
CA SER A 120 1.45 -25.11 3.87
C SER A 120 0.36 -25.97 3.26
N GLY A 121 0.46 -26.24 1.96
CA GLY A 121 -0.56 -26.97 1.21
C GLY A 121 0.00 -27.73 0.02
N SER A 122 -0.91 -28.29 -0.78
CA SER A 122 -0.56 -29.07 -1.97
C SER A 122 0.11 -28.26 -3.08
N LEU A 123 -0.18 -26.96 -3.15
CA LEU A 123 0.42 -26.02 -4.12
C LEU A 123 1.85 -25.61 -3.74
N GLY A 124 2.26 -25.85 -2.49
CA GLY A 124 3.52 -25.39 -1.92
C GLY A 124 3.31 -24.81 -0.53
N GLU A 125 4.33 -24.13 -0.04
CA GLU A 125 4.31 -23.46 1.26
C GLU A 125 4.72 -22.01 1.13
N TYR A 126 4.10 -21.16 1.94
CA TYR A 126 4.58 -19.82 2.13
C TYR A 126 4.58 -19.48 3.61
N ARG A 127 5.57 -18.71 4.02
CA ARG A 127 5.72 -18.21 5.39
C ARG A 127 6.10 -16.75 5.32
N PHE A 128 5.42 -15.94 6.12
CA PHE A 128 5.79 -14.56 6.33
C PHE A 128 5.93 -14.22 7.80
N GLU A 129 6.73 -13.21 8.05
CA GLU A 129 6.93 -12.63 9.37
C GLU A 129 6.89 -11.11 9.22
N LEU A 130 5.90 -10.49 9.87
CA LEU A 130 5.76 -9.03 9.92
C LEU A 130 6.23 -8.54 11.29
N GLY A 131 7.32 -7.79 11.32
CA GLY A 131 7.81 -7.08 12.49
C GLY A 131 7.34 -5.64 12.48
N ILE A 132 6.59 -5.24 13.50
CA ILE A 132 6.18 -3.86 13.74
C ILE A 132 6.92 -3.38 14.98
N GLN A 133 7.95 -2.55 14.77
CA GLN A 133 8.63 -1.88 15.87
C GLN A 133 7.99 -0.52 16.04
N VAL A 134 7.29 -0.30 17.15
CA VAL A 134 6.83 1.02 17.53
C VAL A 134 7.99 1.70 18.22
N GLU A 135 8.49 2.80 17.65
CA GLU A 135 9.48 3.60 18.37
C GLU A 135 8.80 4.17 19.61
N PRO A 136 9.35 3.95 20.82
CA PRO A 136 8.80 4.54 22.02
C PRO A 136 8.99 6.06 21.88
N GLY A 137 7.89 6.78 21.63
CA GLY A 137 7.90 8.23 21.71
C GLY A 137 8.38 8.66 23.10
N GLU A 138 9.44 9.46 23.15
CA GLU A 138 9.94 10.10 24.36
C GLU A 138 8.79 10.80 25.10
N ALA A 139 8.68 10.50 26.40
CA ALA A 139 7.67 10.98 27.33
C ALA A 139 7.89 12.45 27.73
#